data_AF-A0A3E0KS66-F1
#
_entry.id   AF-A0A3E0KS66-F1
#
_cell.length_a   1.000
_cell.length_b   1.000
_cell.length_c   1.000
_cell.angle_alpha   90.00
_cell.angle_beta   90.00
_cell.angle_gamma   90.00
#
_symmetry.space_group_name_H-M   'P 1'
#
loop_
_entity.id
_entity.type
_entity.pdbx_description
1 polymer ?
#
loop_
_entity_poly.entity_id
_entity_poly.type
_entity_poly.pdbx_seq_one_letter_code
_entity_poly.pdbx_strand_id
1 'polypeptide(L)'
;MMQPHVLACKSFIMGTCNLLIVGLPDGWRVQMGPFPPEVDHWQDFGGVTWAQVGRSSYQAVGSGASALLRVDIGRRDGPNGA
;
A
#
# COMPACT_ATOMS: atom_id res chain seq x y z
N MET A 1 -4.18 13.83 -17.89
CA MET A 1 -3.94 14.39 -16.54
C MET A 1 -3.60 13.23 -15.60
N MET A 2 -3.35 13.48 -14.32
CA MET A 2 -3.15 12.43 -13.32
C MET A 2 -4.38 12.36 -12.42
N GLN A 3 -4.92 11.15 -12.22
CA GLN A 3 -6.04 10.87 -11.33
C GLN A 3 -5.54 10.18 -10.06
N PRO A 4 -5.99 10.59 -8.86
CA PRO A 4 -5.61 9.94 -7.62
C PRO A 4 -6.33 8.59 -7.45
N HIS A 5 -5.58 7.61 -6.95
CA HIS A 5 -6.09 6.30 -6.54
C HIS A 5 -5.64 5.99 -5.13
N VAL A 6 -6.54 5.41 -4.32
CA VAL A 6 -6.25 4.97 -2.97
C VAL A 6 -5.90 3.49 -2.99
N LEU A 7 -4.72 3.16 -2.47
CA LEU A 7 -4.23 1.82 -2.25
C LEU A 7 -4.32 1.50 -0.75
N ALA A 8 -4.76 0.30 -0.40
CA ALA A 8 -4.93 -0.14 0.99
C ALA A 8 -4.09 -1.38 1.29
N CYS A 9 -2.96 -1.20 1.97
CA CYS A 9 -2.21 -2.33 2.48
C CYS A 9 -2.92 -2.88 3.72
N LYS A 10 -3.72 -3.95 3.55
CA LYS A 10 -4.59 -4.50 4.59
C LYS A 10 -4.13 -5.89 5.01
N SER A 11 -3.86 -6.11 6.30
CA SER A 11 -3.76 -7.46 6.85
C SER A 11 -5.14 -7.94 7.29
N PHE A 12 -5.65 -9.02 6.69
CA PHE A 12 -6.91 -9.63 7.11
C PHE A 12 -6.80 -10.29 8.48
N ILE A 13 -5.62 -10.84 8.83
CA ILE A 13 -5.39 -11.53 10.10
C ILE A 13 -5.27 -10.52 11.23
N MET A 14 -4.61 -9.39 10.99
CA MET A 14 -4.25 -8.43 12.05
C MET A 14 -5.17 -7.21 12.09
N GLY A 15 -6.05 -7.06 11.11
CA GLY A 15 -6.99 -5.94 11.02
C GLY A 15 -6.33 -4.58 10.71
N THR A 16 -5.01 -4.55 10.50
CA THR A 16 -4.26 -3.32 10.22
C THR A 16 -4.40 -2.88 8.77
N CYS A 17 -4.49 -1.56 8.56
CA CYS A 17 -4.58 -0.99 7.23
C CYS A 17 -3.81 0.32 7.11
N ASN A 18 -2.91 0.39 6.12
CA ASN A 18 -2.26 1.64 5.75
C ASN A 18 -2.76 2.06 4.36
N LEU A 19 -3.04 3.36 4.21
CA LEU A 19 -3.53 3.95 2.97
C LEU A 19 -2.41 4.71 2.26
N LEU A 20 -2.28 4.51 0.95
CA LEU A 20 -1.38 5.26 0.08
C LEU A 20 -2.17 5.88 -1.06
N ILE A 21 -1.92 7.15 -1.36
CA ILE A 21 -2.50 7.82 -2.53
C ILE A 21 -1.45 7.83 -3.63
N VAL A 22 -1.76 7.25 -4.78
CA VAL A 22 -0.91 7.27 -5.97
C VAL A 22 -1.63 7.98 -7.11
N GLY A 23 -0.91 8.83 -7.85
CA GLY A 23 -1.45 9.42 -9.07
C GLY A 23 -1.13 8.54 -10.27
N LEU A 24 -2.15 8.17 -11.04
CA LEU A 24 -2.01 7.42 -12.30
C LEU A 24 -2.52 8.25 -13.47
N PRO A 25 -2.10 7.99 -14.72
CA PRO A 25 -2.65 8.70 -15.87
C PRO A 25 -4.17 8.49 -15.98
N ASP A 26 -4.90 9.47 -16.52
CA ASP A 26 -6.36 9.35 -16.68
C ASP A 26 -6.77 8.10 -17.45
N GLY A 27 -7.89 7.50 -17.05
CA GLY A 27 -8.41 6.26 -17.62
C GLY A 27 -7.72 4.99 -17.12
N TRP A 28 -6.66 5.10 -16.32
CA TRP A 28 -6.07 3.96 -15.65
C TRP A 28 -6.93 3.53 -14.46
N ARG A 29 -6.95 2.22 -14.21
CA ARG A 29 -7.64 1.60 -13.07
C ARG A 29 -6.65 0.81 -12.25
N VAL A 30 -6.96 0.65 -10.97
CA VAL A 30 -6.19 -0.19 -10.04
C VAL A 30 -7.06 -1.36 -9.61
N GLN A 31 -6.47 -2.55 -9.61
CA GLN A 31 -7.04 -3.76 -9.03
C GLN A 31 -6.02 -4.44 -8.12
N MET A 32 -6.48 -5.36 -7.28
CA MET A 32 -5.60 -6.16 -6.44
C MET A 32 -4.60 -6.94 -7.30
N GLY A 33 -3.35 -6.95 -6.87
CA GLY A 33 -2.29 -7.71 -7.51
C GLY A 33 -2.39 -9.20 -7.17
N PRO A 34 -1.54 -10.03 -7.80
CA PRO A 34 -1.57 -11.48 -7.62
C PRO A 34 -1.05 -11.95 -6.25
N PHE A 35 -0.35 -11.09 -5.52
CA PHE A 35 0.20 -11.43 -4.21
C PHE A 35 -0.68 -10.86 -3.09
N PRO A 36 -1.05 -11.69 -2.10
CA PRO A 36 -1.79 -11.20 -0.95
C PRO A 36 -0.96 -10.15 -0.19
N PRO A 37 -1.63 -9.20 0.49
CA PRO A 37 -0.94 -8.28 1.39
C PRO A 37 -0.38 -9.03 2.60
N GLU A 38 0.84 -8.66 2.97
CA GLU A 38 1.59 -9.20 4.11
C GLU A 38 1.89 -8.05 5.08
N VAL A 39 1.68 -8.27 6.38
CA VAL A 39 2.08 -7.31 7.43
C VAL A 39 2.84 -8.10 8.47
N ASP A 40 4.11 -7.75 8.64
CA ASP A 40 5.04 -8.47 9.52
C ASP A 40 5.09 -7.83 10.92
N HIS A 41 4.91 -6.51 10.98
CA HIS A 41 4.96 -5.75 12.23
C HIS A 41 3.91 -4.65 12.25
N TRP A 42 3.32 -4.40 13.41
CA TRP A 42 2.32 -3.36 13.63
C TRP A 42 2.53 -2.68 14.98
N GLN A 43 1.92 -1.51 15.14
CA GLN A 43 1.96 -0.76 16.39
C GLN A 43 0.63 -0.06 16.63
N ASP A 44 0.17 -0.07 17.89
CA ASP A 44 -0.96 0.72 18.33
C ASP A 44 -0.53 2.16 18.64
N PHE A 45 -1.21 3.13 18.04
CA PHE A 45 -1.03 4.55 18.31
C PHE A 45 -2.39 5.25 18.35
N GLY A 46 -2.70 5.88 19.48
CA GLY A 46 -3.98 6.58 19.66
C GLY A 46 -5.22 5.67 19.55
N GLY A 47 -5.10 4.39 19.92
CA GLY A 47 -6.19 3.40 19.81
C GLY A 47 -6.41 2.86 18.39
N VAL A 48 -5.51 3.16 17.45
CA VAL A 48 -5.53 2.65 16.08
C VAL A 48 -4.28 1.81 15.83
N THR A 49 -4.47 0.62 15.25
CA THR A 49 -3.38 -0.30 14.91
C THR A 49 -2.86 -0.04 13.50
N TRP A 50 -1.59 0.31 13.37
CA TRP A 50 -0.94 0.64 12.10
C TRP A 50 0.08 -0.42 11.70
N ALA A 51 0.11 -0.78 10.41
CA ALA A 51 1.21 -1.60 9.88
C ALA A 51 2.50 -0.77 9.85
N GLN A 52 3.59 -1.35 10.32
CA GLN A 52 4.93 -0.74 10.42
C GLN A 52 5.91 -1.37 9.42
N VAL A 53 5.73 -2.67 9.16
CA VAL A 53 6.44 -3.41 8.12
C VAL A 53 5.43 -4.26 7.39
N GLY A 54 5.39 -4.18 6.06
CA GLY A 54 4.48 -4.96 5.26
C GLY A 54 4.63 -4.72 3.77
N ARG A 55 3.90 -5.49 2.97
CA ARG A 55 3.90 -5.42 1.52
C ARG A 55 2.50 -5.61 0.98
N SER A 56 2.18 -4.89 -0.09
CA SER A 56 1.00 -5.18 -0.92
C SER A 56 1.34 -5.05 -2.40
N SER A 57 0.56 -5.72 -3.24
CA SER A 57 0.70 -5.66 -4.69
C SER A 57 -0.60 -5.25 -5.37
N TYR A 58 -0.49 -4.46 -6.43
CA TYR A 58 -1.60 -4.00 -7.25
C TYR A 58 -1.27 -4.10 -8.72
N GLN A 59 -2.29 -4.33 -9.55
CA GLN A 59 -2.17 -4.18 -10.99
C GLN A 59 -2.78 -2.84 -11.40
N ALA A 60 -2.00 -1.99 -12.05
CA ALA A 60 -2.48 -0.82 -12.74
C ALA A 60 -2.73 -1.18 -14.21
N VAL A 61 -3.91 -0.86 -14.73
CA VAL A 61 -4.32 -1.21 -16.10
C VAL A 61 -4.83 0.05 -16.79
N GLY A 62 -4.24 0.36 -17.95
CA GLY A 62 -4.64 1.45 -18.84
C GLY A 62 -5.00 0.95 -20.23
N SER A 63 -5.19 1.88 -21.18
CA SER A 63 -5.52 1.56 -22.57
C SER A 63 -4.35 0.86 -23.28
N GLY A 64 -4.33 -0.48 -23.25
CA GLY A 64 -3.34 -1.32 -23.92
C GLY A 64 -2.04 -1.55 -23.15
N ALA A 65 -1.95 -1.08 -21.90
CA ALA A 65 -0.78 -1.26 -21.06
C ALA A 65 -1.17 -1.69 -19.64
N SER A 66 -0.24 -2.36 -18.96
CA SER A 66 -0.39 -2.66 -17.54
C SER A 66 0.95 -2.58 -16.82
N ALA A 67 0.90 -2.29 -15.52
CA ALA A 67 2.06 -2.23 -14.65
C ALA A 67 1.74 -2.92 -13.32
N LEU A 68 2.73 -3.65 -12.78
CA LEU A 68 2.68 -4.14 -11.41
C LEU A 68 3.18 -3.03 -10.48
N LEU A 69 2.37 -2.68 -9.50
CA LEU A 69 2.74 -1.79 -8.41
C LEU A 69 3.01 -2.63 -7.17
N ARG A 70 4.20 -2.46 -6.58
CA ARG A 70 4.53 -3.00 -5.26
C ARG A 70 4.62 -1.85 -4.28
N VAL A 71 3.94 -1.99 -3.15
CA VAL A 71 4.00 -1.06 -2.03
C VAL A 71 4.64 -1.79 -0.87
N ASP A 72 5.85 -1.35 -0.49
CA ASP A 72 6.53 -1.82 0.71
C ASP A 72 6.37 -0.73 1.80
N ILE A 73 5.84 -1.14 2.94
CA ILE A 73 5.79 -0.34 4.16
C ILE A 73 7.01 -0.76 4.97
N GLY A 74 7.83 0.21 5.33
CA GLY A 74 8.94 0.01 6.24
C GLY A 74 9.07 1.20 7.15
N ARG A 75 9.62 0.97 8.34
CA ARG A 75 10.08 2.04 9.20
C ARG A 75 11.17 2.79 8.44
N ARG A 76 10.97 4.09 8.20
CA ARG A 76 12.09 4.94 7.83
C ARG A 76 12.88 5.14 9.11
N ASP A 77 14.04 4.52 9.22
CA ASP A 77 15.00 4.90 10.24
C ASP A 77 15.40 6.35 9.95
N GLY A 78 14.72 7.29 10.62
CA GLY A 78 15.19 8.66 10.70
C GLY A 78 16.49 8.67 11.50
N PRO A 79 17.33 9.71 11.37
CA PRO A 79 18.64 9.78 12.04
C PRO A 79 18.61 9.71 13.58
N ASN A 80 17.43 9.61 14.21
CA ASN A 80 17.23 9.56 15.65
C ASN A 80 16.57 8.24 16.10
N GLY A 81 17.08 7.10 15.63
CA GLY A 81 16.81 5.81 16.27
C GLY A 81 17.72 5.63 17.49
N ALA A 82 17.29 6.13 18.64
CA ALA A 82 17.86 5.84 19.96
C ALA A 82 16.73 5.57 20.95
#